data_AF-E9DWT0-F1
#
_entry.id   AF-E9DWT0-F1
#
_cell.length_a   1.000
_cell.length_b   1.000
_cell.length_c   1.000
_cell.angle_alpha   90.00
_cell.angle_beta   90.00
_cell.angle_gamma   90.00
#
_symmetry.space_group_name_H-M   'P 1'
#
loop_
_entity.id
_entity.type
_entity.pdbx_description
1 polymer ?
#
loop_
_entity_poly.entity_id
_entity_poly.type
_entity_poly.pdbx_seq_one_letter_code
_entity_poly.pdbx_strand_id
1 'polypeptide(L)'
;MDNKPLSAWNSIISLNAAISILTTAYGAALMHGVGNFIGQIKWLRFKEGVNKLEKLERFDEASRGPWGSVMFLATVKLNLATLGALITIARVALSPLTQQVVKIEQQLVPEDDAVFGYAHEYNRGLMLANNVPVYDARANGSTFSFEQTREVVVNSKTLWEPVTDDGLSPHSRAQLNESKVQGIPTLAITRSDLVALQVYLESDSIASKWVSGNWVNKNSGLSAALSGNVDVGKRFEMMALSMTSYLRSGPNSIPAVGTSFSSQPFVSIRWLYLIGPGIIQFAALLFALTTIIGNRKSRNVPLWKSSALAVLACQCDNQSDKIQAEPMDIKEIEKTAETTFAQLE
;
A
#
# COMPACT_ATOMS: atom_id res chain seq x y z
N MET A 1 12.00 -15.03 -1.35
CA MET A 1 10.94 -14.03 -1.50
C MET A 1 11.49 -12.62 -1.69
N ASP A 2 12.79 -12.39 -1.52
CA ASP A 2 13.38 -11.07 -1.76
C ASP A 2 13.23 -10.62 -3.21
N ASN A 3 12.82 -9.37 -3.42
CA ASN A 3 12.50 -8.75 -4.71
C ASN A 3 11.53 -9.56 -5.58
N LYS A 4 10.56 -10.24 -4.95
CA LYS A 4 9.47 -10.94 -5.66
C LYS A 4 8.13 -10.27 -5.37
N PRO A 5 7.17 -10.32 -6.31
CA PRO A 5 5.83 -9.84 -6.04
C PRO A 5 5.19 -10.69 -4.94
N LEU A 6 4.33 -10.07 -4.13
CA LEU A 6 3.64 -10.76 -3.04
C LEU A 6 2.79 -11.94 -3.55
N SER A 7 2.30 -11.86 -4.79
CA SER A 7 1.58 -12.94 -5.49
C SER A 7 2.41 -14.22 -5.69
N ALA A 8 3.74 -14.13 -5.66
CA ALA A 8 4.61 -15.31 -5.72
C ALA A 8 4.52 -16.19 -4.46
N TRP A 9 3.98 -15.66 -3.35
CA TRP A 9 3.77 -16.40 -2.12
C TRP A 9 2.47 -17.23 -2.20
N ASN A 10 2.60 -18.50 -2.59
CA ASN A 10 1.48 -19.43 -2.74
C ASN A 10 1.24 -20.32 -1.50
N SER A 11 1.23 -19.74 -0.30
CA SER A 11 0.94 -20.49 0.94
C SER A 11 -0.43 -20.12 1.50
N ILE A 12 -1.02 -21.04 2.28
CA ILE A 12 -2.32 -20.86 2.96
C ILE A 12 -2.24 -19.74 4.01
N ILE A 13 -1.07 -19.56 4.63
CA ILE A 13 -0.84 -18.52 5.63
C ILE A 13 -0.20 -17.29 5.01
N SER A 14 -0.54 -16.09 5.49
CA SER A 14 0.13 -14.86 5.04
C SER A 14 1.61 -14.86 5.44
N LEU A 15 2.45 -14.16 4.68
CA LEU A 15 3.88 -14.05 4.96
C LEU A 15 4.14 -13.53 6.38
N ASN A 16 3.39 -12.52 6.81
CA ASN A 16 3.47 -11.96 8.17
C ASN A 16 3.06 -12.99 9.25
N ALA A 17 2.04 -13.81 8.98
CA ALA A 17 1.63 -14.87 9.90
C ALA A 17 2.73 -15.95 10.03
N ALA A 18 3.34 -16.35 8.92
CA ALA A 18 4.45 -17.31 8.93
C ALA A 18 5.62 -16.81 9.78
N ILE A 19 6.02 -15.53 9.61
CA ILE A 19 7.09 -14.90 10.40
C ILE A 19 6.71 -14.86 11.89
N SER A 20 5.47 -14.52 12.22
CA SER A 20 4.99 -14.47 13.60
C SER A 20 5.05 -15.84 14.27
N ILE A 21 4.57 -16.89 13.60
CA ILE A 21 4.59 -18.28 14.11
C ILE A 21 6.04 -18.73 14.35
N LEU A 22 6.92 -18.55 13.35
CA LEU A 22 8.33 -18.93 13.47
C LEU A 22 9.03 -18.15 14.59
N THR A 23 8.79 -16.85 14.70
CA THR A 23 9.37 -16.01 15.77
C THR A 23 8.90 -16.45 17.14
N THR A 24 7.61 -16.77 17.27
CA THR A 24 7.01 -17.23 18.53
C THR A 24 7.59 -18.57 18.95
N ALA A 25 7.68 -19.52 18.02
CA ALA A 25 8.28 -20.84 18.26
C ALA A 25 9.77 -20.71 18.65
N TYR A 26 10.53 -19.89 17.92
CA TYR A 26 11.93 -19.57 18.23
C TYR A 26 12.09 -18.99 19.64
N GLY A 27 11.30 -17.97 19.98
CA GLY A 27 11.35 -17.33 21.29
C GLY A 27 10.97 -18.29 22.43
N ALA A 28 10.02 -19.19 22.21
CA ALA A 28 9.62 -20.20 23.18
C ALA A 28 10.74 -21.24 23.41
N ALA A 29 11.33 -21.76 22.34
CA ALA A 29 12.45 -22.69 22.42
C ALA A 29 13.68 -22.07 23.12
N LEU A 30 13.99 -20.81 22.81
CA LEU A 30 15.07 -20.08 23.45
C LEU A 30 14.82 -19.91 24.96
N MET A 31 13.62 -19.48 25.35
CA MET A 31 13.28 -19.33 26.77
C MET A 31 13.31 -20.65 27.54
N HIS A 32 12.85 -21.74 26.92
CA HIS A 32 12.91 -23.06 27.54
C HIS A 32 14.36 -23.46 27.89
N GLY A 33 15.31 -23.18 26.99
CA GLY A 33 16.74 -23.38 27.27
C GLY A 33 17.25 -22.46 28.38
N VAL A 34 17.03 -21.15 28.25
CA VAL A 34 17.53 -20.13 29.19
C VAL A 34 17.03 -20.38 30.61
N GLY A 35 15.74 -20.67 30.79
CA GLY A 35 15.16 -20.96 32.11
C GLY A 35 15.81 -22.16 32.80
N ASN A 36 16.04 -23.25 32.06
CA ASN A 36 16.72 -24.44 32.57
C ASN A 36 18.17 -24.16 33.00
N PHE A 37 18.90 -23.32 32.26
CA PHE A 37 20.27 -22.93 32.62
C PHE A 37 20.32 -21.99 33.83
N ILE A 38 19.38 -21.04 33.95
CA ILE A 38 19.24 -20.21 35.16
C ILE A 38 18.97 -21.10 36.38
N GLY A 39 18.06 -22.09 36.24
CA GLY A 39 17.77 -23.09 37.27
C GLY A 39 19.01 -23.90 37.67
N GLN A 40 19.84 -24.33 36.70
CA GLN A 40 21.08 -25.03 37.02
C GLN A 40 22.09 -24.14 37.78
N ILE A 41 22.22 -22.87 37.39
CA ILE A 41 23.12 -21.91 38.08
C ILE A 41 22.67 -21.65 39.51
N LYS A 42 21.34 -21.62 39.75
CA LYS A 42 20.76 -21.53 41.11
C LYS A 42 21.39 -22.60 42.02
N TRP A 43 21.29 -23.87 41.63
CA TRP A 43 21.80 -24.98 42.43
C TRP A 43 23.32 -25.00 42.56
N LEU A 44 24.04 -24.63 41.49
CA LEU A 44 25.50 -24.51 41.53
C LEU A 44 25.96 -23.53 42.61
N ARG A 45 25.32 -22.35 42.70
CA ARG A 45 25.66 -21.32 43.70
C ARG A 45 25.26 -21.69 45.12
N PHE A 46 24.12 -22.33 45.31
CA PHE A 46 23.66 -22.75 46.63
C PHE A 46 24.46 -23.92 47.19
N LYS A 47 25.07 -24.74 46.34
CA LYS A 47 26.03 -25.76 46.78
C LYS A 47 27.36 -25.17 47.27
N GLU A 48 27.84 -24.11 46.61
CA GLU A 48 29.14 -23.50 46.92
C GLU A 48 29.12 -22.60 48.18
N GLY A 49 27.94 -22.22 48.70
CA GLY A 49 27.86 -21.46 49.96
C GLY A 49 26.46 -21.23 50.52
N VAL A 50 26.39 -20.90 51.81
CA VAL A 50 25.14 -20.60 52.53
C VAL A 50 24.57 -19.27 52.05
N ASN A 51 23.41 -19.30 51.41
CA ASN A 51 22.73 -18.12 50.88
C ASN A 51 21.29 -18.03 51.43
N LYS A 52 20.78 -16.80 51.63
CA LYS A 52 19.39 -16.56 52.06
C LYS A 52 18.40 -17.15 51.05
N LEU A 53 17.30 -17.74 51.53
CA LEU A 53 16.22 -18.29 50.67
C LEU A 53 15.55 -17.24 49.78
N GLU A 54 15.49 -15.97 50.20
CA GLU A 54 14.99 -14.88 49.34
C GLU A 54 15.73 -14.82 48.00
N LYS A 55 17.05 -15.07 47.99
CA LYS A 55 17.81 -15.12 46.73
C LYS A 55 17.38 -16.30 45.86
N LEU A 56 17.00 -17.44 46.46
CA LEU A 56 16.53 -18.62 45.74
C LEU A 56 15.25 -18.30 44.96
N GLU A 57 14.31 -17.62 45.61
CA GLU A 57 13.06 -17.16 44.99
C GLU A 57 13.33 -16.21 43.82
N ARG A 58 14.27 -15.26 43.96
CA ARG A 58 14.65 -14.35 42.86
C ARG A 58 15.21 -15.08 41.65
N PHE A 59 15.98 -16.15 41.82
CA PHE A 59 16.45 -16.99 40.71
C PHE A 59 15.28 -17.72 40.02
N ASP A 60 14.31 -18.20 40.79
CA ASP A 60 13.13 -18.86 40.25
C ASP A 60 12.20 -17.88 39.53
N GLU A 61 12.04 -16.67 40.05
CA GLU A 61 11.31 -15.58 39.38
C GLU A 61 11.99 -15.22 38.05
N ALA A 62 13.32 -15.10 38.04
CA ALA A 62 14.11 -14.77 36.84
C ALA A 62 13.97 -15.81 35.72
N SER A 63 13.91 -17.10 36.07
CA SER A 63 13.77 -18.18 35.09
C SER A 63 12.39 -18.24 34.42
N ARG A 64 11.37 -17.60 35.00
CA ARG A 64 9.97 -17.67 34.54
C ARG A 64 9.57 -16.56 33.57
N GLY A 65 10.34 -15.48 33.47
CA GLY A 65 10.03 -14.46 32.48
C GLY A 65 10.74 -13.12 32.64
N PRO A 66 10.36 -12.14 31.79
CA PRO A 66 11.02 -10.84 31.71
C PRO A 66 10.91 -10.03 33.00
N TRP A 67 9.74 -10.04 33.66
CA TRP A 67 9.54 -9.27 34.89
C TRP A 67 10.45 -9.75 36.04
N GLY A 68 10.47 -11.06 36.28
CA GLY A 68 11.38 -11.64 37.26
C GLY A 68 12.86 -11.42 36.92
N SER A 69 13.20 -11.41 35.63
CA SER A 69 14.56 -11.07 35.16
C SER A 69 14.95 -9.63 35.47
N VAL A 70 14.03 -8.67 35.31
CA VAL A 70 14.26 -7.26 35.70
C VAL A 70 14.48 -7.15 37.20
N MET A 71 13.62 -7.77 38.00
CA MET A 71 13.73 -7.73 39.45
C MET A 71 15.02 -8.40 39.96
N PHE A 72 15.44 -9.48 39.30
CA PHE A 72 16.71 -10.14 39.56
C PHE A 72 17.91 -9.24 39.31
N LEU A 73 17.94 -8.50 38.20
CA LEU A 73 19.03 -7.57 37.88
C LEU A 73 19.10 -6.39 38.87
N ALA A 74 17.96 -5.96 39.42
CA ALA A 74 17.91 -4.87 40.39
C ALA A 74 18.41 -5.28 41.79
N THR A 75 18.31 -6.57 42.14
CA THR A 75 18.51 -7.05 43.53
C THR A 75 19.75 -7.92 43.71
N VAL A 76 20.20 -8.61 42.67
CA VAL A 76 21.28 -9.60 42.75
C VAL A 76 22.57 -9.08 42.13
N LYS A 77 23.70 -9.30 42.82
CA LYS A 77 25.05 -8.96 42.29
C LYS A 77 25.33 -9.72 40.99
N LEU A 78 26.05 -9.07 40.07
CA LEU A 78 26.44 -9.62 38.76
C LEU A 78 27.04 -11.03 38.89
N ASN A 79 26.47 -11.96 38.12
CA ASN A 79 26.83 -13.38 38.11
C ASN A 79 26.46 -14.00 36.75
N LEU A 80 26.79 -15.28 36.52
CA LEU A 80 26.50 -15.93 35.24
C LEU A 80 25.00 -15.89 34.86
N ALA A 81 24.08 -15.96 35.83
CA ALA A 81 22.64 -15.89 35.58
C ALA A 81 22.15 -14.49 35.17
N THR A 82 22.93 -13.42 35.40
CA THR A 82 22.60 -12.09 34.87
C THR A 82 22.62 -12.05 33.34
N LEU A 83 23.45 -12.86 32.70
CA LEU A 83 23.42 -13.04 31.24
C LEU A 83 22.09 -13.65 30.80
N GLY A 84 21.62 -14.70 31.50
CA GLY A 84 20.31 -15.31 31.26
C GLY A 84 19.16 -14.31 31.41
N ALA A 85 19.18 -13.50 32.48
CA ALA A 85 18.17 -12.46 32.71
C ALA A 85 18.18 -11.38 31.61
N LEU A 86 19.36 -10.93 31.17
CA LEU A 86 19.49 -9.98 30.06
C LEU A 86 18.95 -10.55 28.74
N ILE A 87 19.23 -11.82 28.44
CA ILE A 87 18.70 -12.52 27.26
C ILE A 87 17.17 -12.60 27.34
N THR A 88 16.59 -12.90 28.51
CA THR A 88 15.14 -12.93 28.73
C THR A 88 14.48 -11.58 28.47
N ILE A 89 15.12 -10.48 28.86
CA ILE A 89 14.62 -9.12 28.58
C ILE A 89 14.77 -8.80 27.09
N ALA A 90 15.95 -9.05 26.50
CA ALA A 90 16.23 -8.80 25.08
C ALA A 90 15.30 -9.58 24.15
N ARG A 91 14.84 -10.76 24.58
CA ARG A 91 13.86 -11.58 23.85
C ARG A 91 12.56 -10.85 23.54
N VAL A 92 12.12 -9.90 24.37
CA VAL A 92 10.91 -9.11 24.11
C VAL A 92 11.02 -8.34 22.78
N ALA A 93 12.24 -7.91 22.41
CA ALA A 93 12.48 -7.21 21.15
C ALA A 93 12.50 -8.12 19.91
N LEU A 94 12.49 -9.45 20.06
CA LEU A 94 12.52 -10.36 18.90
C LEU A 94 11.32 -10.15 17.98
N SER A 95 10.12 -10.04 18.55
CA SER A 95 8.88 -9.86 17.77
C SER A 95 8.89 -8.61 16.90
N PRO A 96 9.16 -7.39 17.43
CA PRO A 96 9.23 -6.20 16.57
C PRO A 96 10.41 -6.25 15.58
N LEU A 97 11.55 -6.84 15.95
CA LEU A 97 12.71 -6.94 15.05
C LEU A 97 12.46 -7.87 13.87
N THR A 98 11.85 -9.04 14.09
CA THR A 98 11.56 -9.98 13.00
C THR A 98 10.44 -9.48 12.09
N GLN A 99 9.46 -8.74 12.63
CA GLN A 99 8.45 -8.07 11.80
C GLN A 99 9.07 -7.01 10.88
N GLN A 100 10.10 -6.30 11.32
CA GLN A 100 10.79 -5.28 10.50
C GLN A 100 11.69 -5.85 9.39
N VAL A 101 11.98 -7.17 9.42
CA VAL A 101 12.78 -7.85 8.38
C VAL A 101 12.06 -7.86 7.03
N VAL A 102 10.72 -7.90 7.03
CA VAL A 102 9.93 -7.93 5.79
C VAL A 102 9.23 -6.61 5.58
N LYS A 103 9.58 -5.93 4.49
CA LYS A 103 8.92 -4.72 4.05
C LYS A 103 8.18 -5.02 2.74
N ILE A 104 6.95 -4.56 2.65
CA ILE A 104 6.18 -4.60 1.40
C ILE A 104 6.30 -3.22 0.76
N GLU A 105 6.88 -3.16 -0.44
CA GLU A 105 7.06 -1.93 -1.21
C GLU A 105 6.18 -1.99 -2.46
N GLN A 106 5.54 -0.88 -2.81
CA GLN A 106 4.80 -0.77 -4.06
C GLN A 106 5.79 -0.45 -5.18
N GLN A 107 5.85 -1.30 -6.20
CA GLN A 107 6.68 -1.09 -7.38
C GLN A 107 5.78 -0.96 -8.61
N LEU A 108 6.09 0.01 -9.46
CA LEU A 108 5.45 0.19 -10.76
C LEU A 108 6.08 -0.81 -11.73
N VAL A 109 5.30 -1.79 -12.15
CA VAL A 109 5.72 -2.79 -13.12
C VAL A 109 5.00 -2.52 -14.44
N PRO A 110 5.71 -2.52 -15.59
CA PRO A 110 5.06 -2.43 -16.89
C PRO A 110 4.12 -3.62 -17.06
N GLU A 111 2.85 -3.36 -17.34
CA GLU A 111 1.82 -4.39 -17.47
C GLU A 111 1.60 -4.72 -18.93
N ASP A 112 1.15 -3.75 -19.73
CA ASP A 112 0.85 -3.93 -21.14
C ASP A 112 1.16 -2.67 -21.97
N ASP A 113 1.17 -2.82 -23.29
CA ASP A 113 1.20 -1.70 -24.21
C ASP A 113 -0.13 -0.94 -24.11
N ALA A 114 -0.04 0.34 -23.75
CA ALA A 114 -1.16 1.25 -23.69
C ALA A 114 -1.18 2.10 -24.95
N VAL A 115 -2.32 2.14 -25.63
CA VAL A 115 -2.53 3.02 -26.79
C VAL A 115 -3.65 4.00 -26.48
N PHE A 116 -3.39 5.29 -26.67
CA PHE A 116 -4.45 6.29 -26.70
C PHE A 116 -4.41 7.04 -28.03
N GLY A 117 -5.59 7.31 -28.59
CA GLY A 117 -5.71 8.07 -29.83
C GLY A 117 -5.66 9.57 -29.57
N TYR A 118 -4.99 10.29 -30.47
CA TYR A 118 -5.00 11.75 -30.50
C TYR A 118 -5.08 12.23 -31.95
N ALA A 119 -5.66 13.42 -32.15
CA ALA A 119 -5.70 14.08 -33.45
C ALA A 119 -5.28 15.55 -33.29
N HIS A 120 -4.50 16.06 -34.24
CA HIS A 120 -4.05 17.45 -34.24
C HIS A 120 -5.13 18.41 -34.75
N GLU A 121 -6.10 17.91 -35.52
CA GLU A 121 -7.13 18.73 -36.14
C GLU A 121 -8.49 18.04 -35.99
N TYR A 122 -9.53 18.83 -35.73
CA TYR A 122 -10.90 18.37 -35.91
C TYR A 122 -11.29 18.56 -37.37
N ASN A 123 -11.45 17.46 -38.11
CA ASN A 123 -11.84 17.46 -39.52
C ASN A 123 -12.94 16.43 -39.75
N ARG A 124 -14.18 16.90 -39.96
CA ARG A 124 -15.30 16.03 -40.32
C ARG A 124 -15.55 16.19 -41.82
N GLY A 125 -15.25 15.15 -42.60
CA GLY A 125 -15.49 15.13 -44.04
C GLY A 125 -16.96 15.40 -44.36
N LEU A 126 -17.20 16.46 -45.12
CA LEU A 126 -18.53 17.01 -45.36
C LEU A 126 -18.89 16.71 -46.82
N MET A 127 -19.81 15.77 -47.02
CA MET A 127 -20.28 15.35 -48.34
C MET A 127 -21.62 16.01 -48.61
N LEU A 128 -21.69 16.88 -49.61
CA LEU A 128 -22.97 17.41 -50.08
C LEU A 128 -23.78 16.31 -50.78
N ALA A 129 -25.10 16.46 -50.85
CA ALA A 129 -26.04 15.51 -51.48
C ALA A 129 -25.71 15.16 -52.95
N ASN A 130 -24.81 15.91 -53.59
CA ASN A 130 -24.36 15.71 -54.97
C ASN A 130 -22.94 15.13 -55.08
N ASN A 131 -22.40 14.47 -54.04
CA ASN A 131 -21.04 13.91 -54.01
C ASN A 131 -19.91 14.93 -54.28
N VAL A 132 -20.17 16.22 -54.11
CA VAL A 132 -19.13 17.24 -54.15
C VAL A 132 -18.50 17.33 -52.77
N PRO A 133 -17.21 16.94 -52.61
CA PRO A 133 -16.54 17.04 -51.33
C PRO A 133 -16.28 18.51 -50.99
N VAL A 134 -16.68 18.94 -49.79
CA VAL A 134 -16.33 20.26 -49.24
C VAL A 134 -15.14 20.07 -48.32
N TYR A 135 -13.95 20.51 -48.75
CA TYR A 135 -12.67 20.14 -48.12
C TYR A 135 -12.16 21.10 -47.03
N ASP A 136 -12.90 22.15 -46.66
CA ASP A 136 -12.25 23.33 -46.04
C ASP A 136 -12.66 23.66 -44.59
N ALA A 137 -13.52 22.85 -43.95
CA ALA A 137 -13.86 23.07 -42.54
C ALA A 137 -12.85 22.37 -41.61
N ARG A 138 -11.77 23.09 -41.24
CA ARG A 138 -10.76 22.63 -40.27
C ARG A 138 -10.69 23.61 -39.10
N ALA A 139 -10.70 23.09 -37.88
CA ALA A 139 -10.48 23.89 -36.67
C ALA A 139 -9.24 23.38 -35.93
N ASN A 140 -8.22 24.24 -35.82
CA ASN A 140 -7.00 23.99 -35.04
C ASN A 140 -7.02 24.94 -33.83
N GLY A 141 -7.42 24.40 -32.68
CA GLY A 141 -7.62 25.17 -31.47
C GLY A 141 -6.30 25.66 -30.87
N SER A 142 -5.99 26.93 -31.06
CA SER A 142 -4.98 27.62 -30.24
C SER A 142 -5.50 29.01 -29.86
N THR A 143 -6.15 29.06 -28.70
CA THR A 143 -6.48 30.26 -27.91
C THR A 143 -7.45 31.27 -28.53
N PHE A 144 -8.69 31.28 -28.03
CA PHE A 144 -9.64 32.38 -28.24
C PHE A 144 -9.55 33.37 -27.08
N SER A 145 -8.89 34.50 -27.27
CA SER A 145 -8.91 35.63 -26.33
C SER A 145 -9.21 36.92 -27.06
N PHE A 146 -10.20 37.66 -26.58
CA PHE A 146 -10.55 38.97 -27.11
C PHE A 146 -9.94 40.04 -26.20
N GLU A 147 -8.95 40.78 -26.71
CA GLU A 147 -8.28 41.85 -25.98
C GLU A 147 -9.17 43.11 -25.85
N GLN A 148 -10.03 43.35 -26.85
CA GLN A 148 -11.12 44.32 -26.79
C GLN A 148 -12.37 43.75 -27.46
N THR A 149 -13.45 43.60 -26.68
CA THR A 149 -14.77 43.26 -27.20
C THR A 149 -15.50 44.55 -27.58
N ARG A 150 -15.86 44.72 -28.86
CA ARG A 150 -16.78 45.78 -29.30
C ARG A 150 -18.10 45.17 -29.73
N GLU A 151 -19.18 45.65 -29.12
CA GLU A 151 -20.53 45.26 -29.48
C GLU A 151 -21.01 46.12 -30.65
N VAL A 152 -21.43 45.47 -31.75
CA VAL A 152 -21.99 46.14 -32.93
C VAL A 152 -23.48 45.83 -32.95
N VAL A 153 -24.29 46.87 -32.78
CA VAL A 153 -25.76 46.77 -32.81
C VAL A 153 -26.20 46.82 -34.26
N VAL A 154 -26.69 45.70 -34.79
CA VAL A 154 -27.04 45.57 -36.21
C VAL A 154 -28.54 45.83 -36.43
N ASN A 155 -28.90 46.79 -37.30
CA ASN A 155 -30.30 47.19 -37.51
C ASN A 155 -30.99 46.30 -38.56
N SER A 156 -32.20 45.83 -38.25
CA SER A 156 -32.79 44.60 -38.84
C SER A 156 -33.38 44.71 -40.25
N LYS A 157 -33.36 45.89 -40.89
CA LYS A 157 -34.18 46.09 -42.11
C LYS A 157 -33.57 45.55 -43.40
N THR A 158 -32.25 45.34 -43.49
CA THR A 158 -31.60 44.54 -44.55
C THR A 158 -30.14 44.32 -44.19
N LEU A 159 -29.87 43.23 -43.49
CA LEU A 159 -28.57 42.94 -42.87
C LEU A 159 -27.49 42.56 -43.89
N TRP A 160 -27.88 41.93 -44.99
CA TRP A 160 -26.97 41.33 -45.95
C TRP A 160 -27.28 41.81 -47.36
N GLU A 161 -26.25 42.33 -48.04
CA GLU A 161 -26.29 42.71 -49.45
C GLU A 161 -25.60 41.61 -50.28
N PRO A 162 -26.25 41.07 -51.33
CA PRO A 162 -25.59 40.15 -52.24
C PRO A 162 -24.52 40.89 -53.04
N VAL A 163 -23.31 40.34 -53.06
CA VAL A 163 -22.14 40.92 -53.76
C VAL A 163 -22.16 40.59 -55.25
N THR A 164 -22.86 39.51 -55.63
CA THR A 164 -22.95 38.99 -57.00
C THR A 164 -24.38 38.56 -57.28
N ASP A 165 -24.96 39.02 -58.40
CA ASP A 165 -26.39 38.86 -58.76
C ASP A 165 -26.74 37.45 -59.28
N ASP A 166 -25.75 36.58 -59.42
CA ASP A 166 -25.92 35.24 -59.99
C ASP A 166 -26.25 34.22 -58.89
N GLY A 167 -27.50 34.23 -58.42
CA GLY A 167 -28.02 33.40 -57.32
C GLY A 167 -27.90 31.87 -57.46
N LEU A 168 -27.27 31.37 -58.52
CA LEU A 168 -27.04 29.94 -58.77
C LEU A 168 -25.60 29.46 -58.49
N SER A 169 -24.63 30.34 -58.22
CA SER A 169 -23.23 29.93 -58.03
C SER A 169 -22.89 29.57 -56.56
N PRO A 170 -22.08 28.50 -56.29
CA PRO A 170 -21.66 28.13 -54.93
C PRO A 170 -20.83 29.21 -54.22
N HIS A 171 -20.24 30.12 -55.00
CA HIS A 171 -19.39 31.21 -54.51
C HIS A 171 -20.17 32.52 -54.31
N SER A 172 -21.51 32.50 -54.34
CA SER A 172 -22.30 33.70 -54.08
C SER A 172 -22.02 34.21 -52.66
N ARG A 173 -21.59 35.47 -52.57
CA ARG A 173 -21.17 36.13 -51.32
C ARG A 173 -22.26 37.09 -50.87
N ALA A 174 -22.60 37.05 -49.60
CA ALA A 174 -23.42 38.04 -48.93
C ALA A 174 -22.54 38.84 -47.96
N GLN A 175 -22.64 40.16 -47.96
CA GLN A 175 -21.85 41.07 -47.12
C GLN A 175 -22.73 41.92 -46.22
N LEU A 176 -22.26 42.27 -45.03
CA LEU A 176 -22.99 43.18 -44.14
C LEU A 176 -22.97 44.61 -44.66
N ASN A 177 -24.15 45.20 -44.83
CA ASN A 177 -24.33 46.56 -45.35
C ASN A 177 -23.69 47.64 -44.45
N GLU A 178 -23.70 47.42 -43.13
CA GLU A 178 -23.18 48.36 -42.13
C GLU A 178 -21.64 48.34 -41.97
N SER A 179 -20.93 47.49 -42.72
CA SER A 179 -19.47 47.32 -42.58
C SER A 179 -18.61 48.37 -43.29
N LYS A 180 -19.19 49.49 -43.75
CA LYS A 180 -18.49 50.59 -44.45
C LYS A 180 -17.64 51.49 -43.53
N VAL A 181 -17.37 51.05 -42.30
CA VAL A 181 -16.53 51.78 -41.34
C VAL A 181 -15.05 51.54 -41.69
N GLN A 182 -14.29 52.63 -41.88
CA GLN A 182 -12.89 52.60 -42.28
C GLN A 182 -12.05 51.80 -41.27
N GLY A 183 -11.39 50.73 -41.75
CA GLY A 183 -10.50 49.89 -40.95
C GLY A 183 -11.07 48.56 -40.44
N ILE A 184 -12.34 48.23 -40.74
CA ILE A 184 -12.93 46.92 -40.39
C ILE A 184 -13.02 46.06 -41.67
N PRO A 185 -12.52 44.81 -41.65
CA PRO A 185 -12.72 43.90 -42.79
C PRO A 185 -14.21 43.63 -42.98
N THR A 186 -14.68 43.75 -44.23
CA THR A 186 -16.07 43.49 -44.61
C THR A 186 -16.43 42.05 -44.25
N LEU A 187 -17.37 41.88 -43.30
CA LEU A 187 -17.83 40.57 -42.90
C LEU A 187 -18.71 40.00 -44.01
N ALA A 188 -18.17 39.01 -44.70
CA ALA A 188 -18.75 38.35 -45.86
C ALA A 188 -18.91 36.87 -45.57
N ILE A 189 -20.06 36.30 -45.93
CA ILE A 189 -20.31 34.86 -45.84
C ILE A 189 -20.64 34.32 -47.23
N THR A 190 -20.02 33.21 -47.64
CA THR A 190 -20.39 32.54 -48.89
C THR A 190 -21.57 31.61 -48.64
N ARG A 191 -22.30 31.26 -49.70
CA ARG A 191 -23.31 30.20 -49.63
C ARG A 191 -22.70 28.85 -49.20
N SER A 192 -21.49 28.53 -49.64
CA SER A 192 -20.75 27.35 -49.20
C SER A 192 -20.46 27.37 -47.69
N ASP A 193 -20.09 28.52 -47.14
CA ASP A 193 -19.89 28.69 -45.69
C ASP A 193 -21.19 28.49 -44.93
N LEU A 194 -22.30 29.03 -45.44
CA LEU A 194 -23.65 28.85 -44.88
C LEU A 194 -24.09 27.39 -44.89
N VAL A 195 -23.82 26.66 -45.97
CA VAL A 195 -24.13 25.23 -46.08
C VAL A 195 -23.23 24.41 -45.16
N ALA A 196 -21.93 24.71 -45.09
CA ALA A 196 -21.00 24.05 -44.17
C ALA A 196 -21.40 24.30 -42.71
N LEU A 197 -21.81 25.52 -42.38
CA LEU A 197 -22.32 25.89 -41.06
C LEU A 197 -23.63 25.16 -40.74
N GLN A 198 -24.56 25.11 -41.70
CA GLN A 198 -25.81 24.36 -41.55
C GLN A 198 -25.55 22.87 -41.28
N VAL A 199 -24.70 22.23 -42.09
CA VAL A 199 -24.37 20.81 -41.93
C VAL A 199 -23.62 20.57 -40.62
N TYR A 200 -22.68 21.44 -40.24
CA TYR A 200 -22.00 21.35 -38.95
C TYR A 200 -22.99 21.43 -37.78
N LEU A 201 -23.94 22.36 -37.83
CA LEU A 201 -25.00 22.54 -36.83
C LEU A 201 -26.05 21.41 -36.84
N GLU A 202 -26.23 20.72 -37.96
CA GLU A 202 -27.11 19.55 -38.12
C GLU A 202 -26.41 18.21 -37.81
N SER A 203 -25.09 18.21 -37.67
CA SER A 203 -24.30 16.99 -37.48
C SER A 203 -24.40 16.46 -36.05
N ASP A 204 -24.21 15.14 -35.81
CA ASP A 204 -24.34 14.51 -34.48
C ASP A 204 -23.38 15.03 -33.39
N SER A 205 -22.43 15.90 -33.76
CA SER A 205 -21.62 16.64 -32.79
C SER A 205 -22.38 17.78 -32.13
N ILE A 206 -23.41 18.34 -32.78
CA ILE A 206 -24.28 19.42 -32.28
C ILE A 206 -25.74 18.95 -32.14
N ALA A 207 -26.20 18.12 -33.08
CA ALA A 207 -27.51 17.50 -33.05
C ALA A 207 -27.56 16.41 -31.98
N SER A 208 -28.40 16.64 -30.98
CA SER A 208 -28.72 15.71 -29.91
C SER A 208 -29.47 14.48 -30.41
N LYS A 209 -29.22 13.31 -29.81
CA LYS A 209 -30.13 12.17 -29.90
C LYS A 209 -31.47 12.51 -29.24
N TRP A 210 -32.57 12.22 -29.93
CA TRP A 210 -33.94 12.52 -29.51
C TRP A 210 -34.29 11.91 -28.13
N VAL A 211 -34.91 12.71 -27.27
CA VAL A 211 -35.63 12.22 -26.08
C VAL A 211 -37.12 12.33 -26.39
N SER A 212 -37.84 11.21 -26.27
CA SER A 212 -39.26 11.10 -26.61
C SER A 212 -40.12 12.03 -25.74
N GLY A 213 -40.90 12.92 -26.38
CA GLY A 213 -41.75 13.90 -25.70
C GLY A 213 -42.55 14.81 -26.64
N ASN A 214 -43.74 14.35 -27.01
CA ASN A 214 -44.98 15.02 -27.46
C ASN A 214 -45.05 16.19 -28.48
N TRP A 215 -43.97 16.68 -29.10
CA TRP A 215 -44.09 17.56 -30.28
C TRP A 215 -43.05 17.24 -31.35
N VAL A 216 -43.50 16.92 -32.57
CA VAL A 216 -42.64 16.74 -33.74
C VAL A 216 -42.15 18.12 -34.18
N ASN A 217 -40.99 18.53 -33.67
CA ASN A 217 -40.29 19.70 -34.19
C ASN A 217 -39.70 19.33 -35.56
N LYS A 218 -40.27 19.89 -36.64
CA LYS A 218 -39.83 19.64 -38.03
C LYS A 218 -38.57 20.42 -38.42
N ASN A 219 -38.04 21.27 -37.54
CA ASN A 219 -36.87 22.07 -37.85
C ASN A 219 -35.59 21.30 -37.49
N SER A 220 -34.74 20.97 -38.46
CA SER A 220 -33.40 20.44 -38.24
C SER A 220 -32.43 21.57 -37.83
N GLY A 221 -31.29 21.23 -37.22
CA GLY A 221 -30.19 22.17 -36.96
C GLY A 221 -30.35 23.08 -35.73
N LEU A 222 -29.69 24.25 -35.75
CA LEU A 222 -29.56 25.18 -34.61
C LEU A 222 -30.91 25.60 -34.00
N SER A 223 -31.96 25.73 -34.83
CA SER A 223 -33.30 26.03 -34.35
C SER A 223 -33.88 24.93 -33.46
N ALA A 224 -33.62 23.64 -33.72
CA ALA A 224 -34.00 22.57 -32.80
C ALA A 224 -33.08 22.47 -31.57
N ALA A 225 -31.83 22.93 -31.71
CA ALA A 225 -30.89 22.98 -30.59
C ALA A 225 -31.22 24.10 -29.59
N LEU A 226 -31.77 25.22 -30.05
CA LEU A 226 -32.01 26.43 -29.26
C LEU A 226 -33.50 26.76 -28.99
N SER A 227 -34.46 26.06 -29.63
CA SER A 227 -35.89 26.30 -29.40
C SER A 227 -36.52 25.31 -28.42
N GLY A 228 -37.52 25.78 -27.67
CA GLY A 228 -38.25 25.01 -26.66
C GLY A 228 -37.64 25.12 -25.25
N ASN A 229 -38.23 24.39 -24.30
CA ASN A 229 -37.71 24.28 -22.94
C ASN A 229 -36.53 23.30 -22.92
N VAL A 230 -35.35 23.77 -23.36
CA VAL A 230 -34.16 22.93 -23.52
C VAL A 230 -33.04 23.43 -22.62
N ASP A 231 -32.35 22.50 -21.95
CA ASP A 231 -31.14 22.80 -21.18
C ASP A 231 -29.97 23.01 -22.15
N VAL A 232 -29.69 24.28 -22.43
CA VAL A 232 -28.63 24.71 -23.33
C VAL A 232 -27.25 24.29 -22.80
N GLY A 233 -27.03 24.33 -21.48
CA GLY A 233 -25.77 23.95 -20.85
C GLY A 233 -25.43 22.48 -21.08
N LYS A 234 -26.40 21.60 -20.84
CA LYS A 234 -26.26 20.15 -21.09
C LYS A 234 -26.00 19.82 -22.56
N ARG A 235 -26.53 20.62 -23.48
CA ARG A 235 -26.29 20.44 -24.93
C ARG A 235 -24.85 20.81 -25.31
N PHE A 236 -24.31 21.90 -24.78
CA PHE A 236 -22.90 22.26 -24.99
C PHE A 236 -21.95 21.23 -24.37
N GLU A 237 -22.31 20.65 -23.20
CA GLU A 237 -21.55 19.55 -22.60
C GLU A 237 -21.47 18.32 -23.53
N MET A 238 -22.61 17.89 -24.09
CA MET A 238 -22.67 16.78 -25.03
C MET A 238 -21.88 17.05 -26.31
N MET A 239 -21.89 18.29 -26.81
CA MET A 239 -21.08 18.70 -27.96
C MET A 239 -19.58 18.59 -27.66
N ALA A 240 -19.14 19.12 -26.51
CA ALA A 240 -17.76 19.02 -26.07
C ALA A 240 -17.31 17.55 -25.89
N LEU A 241 -18.18 16.71 -25.32
CA LEU A 241 -17.94 15.27 -25.19
C LEU A 241 -17.80 14.57 -26.54
N SER A 242 -18.68 14.89 -27.50
CA SER A 242 -18.64 14.32 -28.86
C SER A 242 -17.37 14.73 -29.61
N MET A 243 -16.99 16.01 -29.54
CA MET A 243 -15.73 16.51 -30.12
C MET A 243 -14.51 15.86 -29.47
N THR A 244 -14.51 15.71 -28.14
CA THR A 244 -13.43 15.03 -27.40
C THR A 244 -13.33 13.54 -27.79
N SER A 245 -14.46 12.87 -27.96
CA SER A 245 -14.51 11.48 -28.43
C SER A 245 -13.97 11.36 -29.86
N TYR A 246 -14.37 12.26 -30.77
CA TYR A 246 -13.87 12.30 -32.14
C TYR A 246 -12.35 12.52 -32.21
N LEU A 247 -11.80 13.41 -31.38
CA LEU A 247 -10.35 13.62 -31.32
C LEU A 247 -9.60 12.40 -30.76
N ARG A 248 -10.25 11.59 -29.91
CA ARG A 248 -9.66 10.39 -29.28
C ARG A 248 -9.76 9.13 -30.11
N SER A 249 -10.81 8.97 -30.92
CA SER A 249 -11.09 7.73 -31.64
C SER A 249 -11.67 7.93 -33.04
N GLY A 250 -11.58 9.14 -33.58
CA GLY A 250 -12.07 9.46 -34.93
C GLY A 250 -11.21 8.85 -36.04
N PRO A 251 -11.67 8.95 -37.31
CA PRO A 251 -10.95 8.39 -38.47
C PRO A 251 -9.54 8.95 -38.69
N ASN A 252 -9.28 10.16 -38.19
CA ASN A 252 -7.98 10.84 -38.23
C ASN A 252 -7.17 10.71 -36.93
N SER A 253 -7.59 9.82 -36.02
CA SER A 253 -6.87 9.54 -34.77
C SER A 253 -5.56 8.81 -35.05
N ILE A 254 -4.47 9.35 -34.55
CA ILE A 254 -3.13 8.75 -34.56
C ILE A 254 -2.93 8.02 -33.23
N PRO A 255 -2.49 6.74 -33.24
CA PRO A 255 -2.19 6.03 -32.00
C PRO A 255 -0.91 6.57 -31.37
N ALA A 256 -1.00 7.05 -30.14
CA ALA A 256 0.16 7.22 -29.26
C ALA A 256 0.38 5.92 -28.49
N VAL A 257 1.52 5.28 -28.73
CA VAL A 257 1.92 4.05 -28.03
C VAL A 257 2.72 4.44 -26.79
N GLY A 258 2.33 3.88 -25.65
CA GLY A 258 3.05 3.95 -24.39
C GLY A 258 2.95 2.63 -23.65
N THR A 259 3.50 2.57 -22.44
CA THR A 259 3.42 1.40 -21.57
C THR A 259 2.55 1.75 -20.36
N SER A 260 1.56 0.92 -20.03
CA SER A 260 0.83 1.04 -18.78
C SER A 260 1.70 0.52 -17.63
N PHE A 261 1.64 1.19 -16.48
CA PHE A 261 2.31 0.76 -15.26
C PHE A 261 1.26 0.38 -14.21
N SER A 262 1.44 -0.80 -13.63
CA SER A 262 0.60 -1.31 -12.56
C SER A 262 1.35 -1.26 -11.24
N SER A 263 0.71 -0.76 -10.18
CA SER A 263 1.29 -0.77 -8.84
C SER A 263 1.13 -2.16 -8.23
N GLN A 264 2.23 -2.90 -8.12
CA GLN A 264 2.23 -4.23 -7.52
C GLN A 264 3.05 -4.26 -6.21
N PRO A 265 2.58 -4.95 -5.15
CA PRO A 265 3.32 -5.08 -3.92
C PRO A 265 4.47 -6.09 -4.08
N PHE A 266 5.70 -5.64 -3.87
CA PHE A 266 6.92 -6.45 -3.84
C PHE A 266 7.42 -6.64 -2.41
N VAL A 267 7.98 -7.82 -2.14
CA VAL A 267 8.59 -8.18 -0.86
C VAL A 267 10.07 -7.81 -0.88
N SER A 268 10.49 -6.93 0.02
CA SER A 268 11.90 -6.57 0.24
C SER A 268 12.35 -7.05 1.61
N ILE A 269 13.44 -7.82 1.65
CA ILE A 269 14.02 -8.37 2.88
C ILE A 269 15.13 -7.45 3.40
N ARG A 270 14.92 -6.89 4.59
CA ARG A 270 15.87 -6.01 5.28
C ARG A 270 16.75 -6.83 6.21
N TRP A 271 17.78 -7.44 5.64
CA TRP A 271 18.75 -8.30 6.34
C TRP A 271 19.38 -7.68 7.59
N LEU A 272 19.50 -6.34 7.65
CA LEU A 272 20.05 -5.64 8.82
C LEU A 272 19.27 -5.94 10.12
N TYR A 273 17.95 -6.13 10.03
CA TYR A 273 17.12 -6.41 11.21
C TYR A 273 17.28 -7.85 11.72
N LEU A 274 17.85 -8.73 10.90
CA LEU A 274 18.15 -10.12 11.28
C LEU A 274 19.36 -10.20 12.23
N ILE A 275 20.18 -9.14 12.30
CA ILE A 275 21.32 -9.06 13.23
C ILE A 275 20.85 -9.12 14.68
N GLY A 276 19.73 -8.48 15.03
CA GLY A 276 19.22 -8.45 16.40
C GLY A 276 18.93 -9.85 16.97
N PRO A 277 18.05 -10.64 16.31
CA PRO A 277 17.85 -12.06 16.66
C PRO A 277 19.15 -12.88 16.62
N GLY A 278 20.04 -12.60 15.68
CA GLY A 278 21.35 -13.26 15.60
C GLY A 278 22.23 -13.03 16.84
N ILE A 279 22.30 -11.79 17.34
CA ILE A 279 23.03 -11.44 18.56
C ILE A 279 22.41 -12.13 19.78
N ILE A 280 21.08 -12.14 19.89
CA ILE A 280 20.37 -12.79 21.00
C ILE A 280 20.65 -14.30 20.99
N GLN A 281 20.63 -14.93 19.81
CA GLN A 281 20.96 -16.35 19.67
C GLN A 281 22.42 -16.64 20.06
N PHE A 282 23.35 -15.82 19.58
CA PHE A 282 24.76 -15.97 19.91
C PHE A 282 25.01 -15.82 21.42
N ALA A 283 24.39 -14.82 22.05
CA ALA A 283 24.45 -14.64 23.50
C ALA A 283 23.86 -15.83 24.26
N ALA A 284 22.74 -16.40 23.80
CA ALA A 284 22.13 -17.60 24.38
C ALA A 284 23.03 -18.83 24.26
N LEU A 285 23.70 -19.03 23.12
CA LEU A 285 24.67 -20.11 22.94
C LEU A 285 25.90 -19.93 23.85
N LEU A 286 26.44 -18.72 23.93
CA LEU A 286 27.55 -18.42 24.83
C LEU A 286 27.17 -18.66 26.30
N PHE A 287 25.97 -18.25 26.70
CA PHE A 287 25.42 -18.50 28.03
C PHE A 287 25.26 -20.01 28.32
N ALA A 288 24.76 -20.78 27.35
CA ALA A 288 24.66 -22.23 27.47
C ALA A 288 26.04 -22.89 27.62
N LEU A 289 27.01 -22.51 26.77
CA LEU A 289 28.37 -23.06 26.81
C LEU A 289 29.08 -22.76 28.13
N THR A 290 29.00 -21.51 28.60
CA THR A 290 29.60 -21.11 29.89
C THR A 290 28.95 -21.84 31.06
N THR A 291 27.63 -22.06 31.02
CA THR A 291 26.91 -22.84 32.04
C THR A 291 27.33 -24.32 32.02
N ILE A 292 27.49 -24.92 30.85
CA ILE A 292 27.94 -26.32 30.70
C ILE A 292 29.37 -26.50 31.20
N ILE A 293 30.28 -25.59 30.83
CA ILE A 293 31.69 -25.63 31.27
C ILE A 293 31.78 -25.44 32.79
N GLY A 294 31.03 -24.47 33.34
CA GLY A 294 30.93 -24.26 34.79
C GLY A 294 30.42 -25.52 35.52
N ASN A 295 29.37 -26.15 34.99
CA ASN A 295 28.80 -27.37 35.58
C ASN A 295 29.77 -28.56 35.50
N ARG A 296 30.55 -28.70 34.41
CA ARG A 296 31.59 -29.74 34.29
C ARG A 296 32.73 -29.56 35.29
N LYS A 297 33.10 -28.31 35.60
CA LYS A 297 34.18 -28.00 36.55
C LYS A 297 33.77 -28.33 37.99
N SER A 298 32.52 -28.05 38.35
CA SER A 298 31.97 -28.37 39.68
C SER A 298 31.47 -29.83 39.71
N ARG A 299 32.44 -30.75 39.82
CA ARG A 299 32.38 -32.20 39.55
C ARG A 299 31.38 -33.07 40.34
N ASN A 300 30.38 -32.52 41.02
CA ASN A 300 29.44 -33.27 41.88
C ASN A 300 28.03 -32.63 42.00
N VAL A 301 27.56 -31.84 41.03
CA VAL A 301 26.18 -31.28 41.08
C VAL A 301 25.27 -32.09 40.17
N PRO A 302 24.30 -32.86 40.71
CA PRO A 302 23.25 -33.49 39.90
C PRO A 302 22.50 -32.45 39.06
N LEU A 303 21.89 -32.87 37.95
CA LEU A 303 21.10 -31.99 37.08
C LEU A 303 19.73 -31.69 37.69
N TRP A 304 19.66 -30.81 38.68
CA TRP A 304 18.45 -30.39 39.39
C TRP A 304 17.58 -29.39 38.59
N LYS A 305 17.58 -29.49 37.25
CA LYS A 305 17.20 -28.44 36.29
C LYS A 305 15.91 -27.69 36.60
N SER A 306 14.95 -28.30 37.31
CA SER A 306 13.70 -27.65 37.72
C SER A 306 13.04 -28.29 38.97
N SER A 307 13.67 -29.27 39.62
CA SER A 307 12.92 -30.26 40.41
C SER A 307 12.75 -29.89 41.87
N ALA A 308 11.51 -30.03 42.37
CA ALA A 308 11.19 -30.09 43.80
C ALA A 308 11.95 -31.23 44.52
N LEU A 309 12.44 -32.23 43.76
CA LEU A 309 13.38 -33.25 44.24
C LEU A 309 14.63 -32.67 44.89
N ALA A 310 15.13 -31.53 44.40
CA ALA A 310 16.28 -30.85 45.02
C ALA A 310 15.96 -30.36 46.42
N VAL A 311 14.73 -29.92 46.63
CA VAL A 311 14.22 -29.51 47.93
C VAL A 311 13.98 -30.74 48.82
N LEU A 312 13.50 -31.86 48.27
CA LEU A 312 13.33 -33.11 49.02
C LEU A 312 14.66 -33.73 49.49
N ALA A 313 15.72 -33.62 48.69
CA ALA A 313 17.06 -34.07 49.08
C ALA A 313 17.71 -33.16 50.13
N CYS A 314 17.16 -31.96 50.33
CA CYS A 314 17.59 -31.06 51.38
C CYS A 314 16.81 -31.37 52.67
N GLN A 315 17.44 -32.02 53.66
CA GLN A 315 16.84 -32.15 54.98
C GLN A 315 16.99 -30.83 55.75
N CYS A 316 15.89 -30.39 56.38
CA CYS A 316 15.91 -29.28 57.32
C CYS A 316 16.32 -29.84 58.69
N ASP A 317 17.57 -29.60 59.08
CA ASP A 317 18.06 -30.01 60.39
C ASP A 317 17.53 -29.04 61.45
N ASN A 318 16.63 -29.49 62.32
CA ASN A 318 16.01 -28.64 63.34
C ASN A 318 17.01 -28.10 64.40
N GLN A 319 18.26 -28.59 64.44
CA GLN A 319 19.29 -28.09 65.34
C GLN A 319 20.22 -27.03 64.73
N SER A 320 20.25 -26.90 63.40
CA SER A 320 21.05 -25.89 62.72
C SER A 320 20.15 -25.12 61.76
N ASP A 321 20.14 -23.78 61.83
CA ASP A 321 19.37 -22.87 60.95
C ASP A 321 19.81 -22.94 59.45
N LYS A 322 20.30 -24.11 59.01
CA LYS A 322 20.92 -24.40 57.72
C LYS A 322 20.26 -25.63 57.12
N ILE A 323 19.82 -25.47 55.88
CA ILE A 323 19.35 -26.56 55.04
C ILE A 323 20.58 -27.29 54.50
N GLN A 324 20.74 -28.58 54.83
CA GLN A 324 21.85 -29.41 54.36
C GLN A 324 21.33 -30.45 53.36
N ALA A 325 21.99 -30.57 52.21
CA ALA A 325 21.70 -31.61 51.25
C ALA A 325 22.66 -32.79 51.49
N GLU A 326 22.12 -33.93 51.89
CA GLU A 326 22.88 -35.18 51.93
C GLU A 326 23.13 -35.64 50.48
N PRO A 327 24.30 -36.19 50.12
CA PRO A 327 24.57 -36.69 48.78
C PRO A 327 23.81 -38.00 48.53
N MET A 328 22.50 -37.90 48.32
CA MET A 328 21.62 -39.02 48.01
C MET A 328 21.57 -39.24 46.48
N ASP A 329 21.55 -40.49 46.02
CA ASP A 329 21.51 -40.82 44.59
C ASP A 329 20.16 -40.40 43.97
N ILE A 330 20.19 -39.90 42.73
CA ILE A 330 19.01 -39.28 42.10
C ILE A 330 17.85 -40.27 41.93
N LYS A 331 18.18 -41.55 41.69
CA LYS A 331 17.20 -42.64 41.59
C LYS A 331 16.54 -42.95 42.93
N GLU A 332 17.27 -42.75 44.02
CA GLU A 332 16.78 -43.00 45.37
C GLU A 332 15.82 -41.88 45.78
N ILE A 333 16.14 -40.62 45.46
CA ILE A 333 15.28 -39.47 45.72
C ILE A 333 13.98 -39.53 44.86
N GLU A 334 14.07 -39.99 43.61
CA GLU A 334 12.90 -40.20 42.74
C GLU A 334 11.94 -41.23 43.36
N LYS A 335 12.47 -42.35 43.83
CA LYS A 335 11.70 -43.38 44.53
C LYS A 335 11.07 -42.85 45.82
N THR A 336 11.79 -42.04 46.60
CA THR A 336 11.23 -41.39 47.81
C THR A 336 10.10 -40.42 47.46
N ALA A 337 10.25 -39.63 46.40
CA ALA A 337 9.23 -38.68 45.96
C ALA A 337 7.95 -39.36 45.46
N GLU A 338 8.04 -40.49 44.74
CA GLU A 338 6.87 -41.28 44.33
C GLU A 338 6.05 -41.77 45.53
N THR A 339 6.68 -41.97 46.69
CA THR A 339 6.04 -42.47 47.91
C THR A 339 5.59 -41.38 48.88
N THR A 340 5.93 -40.11 48.63
CA THR A 340 5.68 -39.01 49.57
C THR A 340 4.45 -38.19 49.15
N PHE A 341 3.46 -38.08 50.03
CA PHE A 341 2.30 -37.21 49.82
C PHE A 341 2.57 -35.80 50.37
N ALA A 342 2.36 -34.77 49.56
CA ALA A 342 2.46 -33.38 49.97
C ALA A 342 1.06 -32.77 50.12
N GLN A 343 0.81 -32.12 51.26
CA GLN A 343 -0.41 -31.34 51.51
C GLN A 343 0.01 -29.92 51.89
N LEU A 344 -0.58 -28.93 51.22
CA LEU A 344 -0.47 -27.52 51.60
C LEU A 344 -1.56 -27.27 52.65
N GLU A 345 -1.18 -26.90 53.87
CA GLU A 345 -2.10 -26.38 54.89
C GLU A 345 -2.47 -24.92 54.65
#